data_AF-A0A1G6D528-F1
#
_entry.id   AF-A0A1G6D528-F1
#
_cell.length_a   1.000
_cell.length_b   1.000
_cell.length_c   1.000
_cell.angle_alpha   90.00
_cell.angle_beta   90.00
_cell.angle_gamma   90.00
#
_symmetry.space_group_name_H-M   'P 1'
#
loop_
_entity.id
_entity.type
_entity.pdbx_description
1 polymer ?
#
loop_
_entity_poly.entity_id
_entity_poly.type
_entity_poly.pdbx_seq_one_letter_code
_entity_poly.pdbx_strand_id
1 'polypeptide(L)'
;MLWFYDLLLIGHFLGLAMGFAAGFGNMVMMGLIAKAKAADAVVLSRFPPAIARVSNIGLVLLWITGVILVLIRWNGLAFLSAMFWIKMVAVVALTGLAIVMHRLMGRARKGDIRAARQMPLLGRLAGVSALMALIFAVLAFH
;
A
#
# COMPACT_ATOMS: atom_id res chain seq x y z
N MET A 1 25.41 0.03 -15.52
CA MET A 1 24.08 -0.61 -15.53
C MET A 1 23.67 -1.19 -14.19
N LEU A 2 24.55 -1.82 -13.39
CA LEU A 2 24.19 -2.40 -12.07
C LEU A 2 23.54 -1.38 -11.11
N TRP A 3 24.17 -0.24 -10.91
CA TRP A 3 23.67 0.92 -10.16
C TRP A 3 22.25 1.40 -10.53
N PHE A 4 21.85 1.32 -11.80
CA PHE A 4 20.48 1.69 -12.20
C PHE A 4 19.44 0.65 -11.75
N TYR A 5 19.78 -0.64 -11.86
CA TYR A 5 18.96 -1.73 -11.36
C TYR A 5 18.79 -1.66 -9.84
N ASP A 6 19.88 -1.39 -9.12
CA ASP A 6 19.85 -1.26 -7.65
C ASP A 6 18.98 -0.08 -7.21
N LEU A 7 19.06 1.06 -7.90
CA LEU A 7 18.18 2.21 -7.65
C LEU A 7 16.70 1.88 -7.88
N LEU A 8 16.38 1.11 -8.92
CA LEU A 8 15.02 0.65 -9.18
C LEU A 8 14.51 -0.29 -8.08
N LEU A 9 15.35 -1.23 -7.61
CA LEU A 9 15.01 -2.10 -6.49
C LEU A 9 14.78 -1.31 -5.20
N ILE A 10 15.66 -0.36 -4.88
CA ILE A 10 15.50 0.53 -3.72
C ILE A 10 14.17 1.28 -3.83
N GLY A 11 13.90 1.91 -4.96
CA GLY A 11 12.64 2.61 -5.22
C GLY A 11 11.42 1.69 -5.10
N HIS A 12 11.54 0.46 -5.58
CA HIS A 12 10.48 -0.55 -5.51
C HIS A 12 10.15 -0.95 -4.06
N PHE A 13 11.18 -1.31 -3.28
CA PHE A 13 11.00 -1.66 -1.87
C PHE A 13 10.57 -0.46 -1.03
N LEU A 14 11.03 0.75 -1.35
CA LEU A 14 10.55 1.99 -0.72
C LEU A 14 9.07 2.20 -0.99
N GLY A 15 8.62 2.06 -2.24
CA GLY A 15 7.21 2.16 -2.60
C GLY A 15 6.35 1.13 -1.86
N LEU A 16 6.87 -0.10 -1.74
CA LEU A 16 6.22 -1.16 -0.98
C LEU A 16 6.14 -0.84 0.52
N ALA A 17 7.24 -0.36 1.11
CA ALA A 17 7.32 0.03 2.52
C ALA A 17 6.37 1.19 2.84
N MET A 18 6.27 2.19 1.96
CA MET A 18 5.32 3.30 2.10
C MET A 18 3.86 2.81 2.13
N GLY A 19 3.50 1.87 1.25
CA GLY A 19 2.17 1.26 1.23
C GLY A 19 1.88 0.45 2.51
N PHE A 20 2.84 -0.37 2.94
CA PHE A 20 2.74 -1.16 4.17
C PHE A 20 2.62 -0.28 5.43
N ALA A 21 3.52 0.70 5.58
CA ALA A 21 3.55 1.62 6.71
C ALA A 21 2.26 2.44 6.82
N ALA A 22 1.65 2.81 5.70
CA ALA A 22 0.38 3.52 5.71
C ALA A 22 -0.80 2.67 6.19
N GLY A 23 -0.84 1.39 5.81
CA GLY A 23 -1.86 0.45 6.30
C GLY A 23 -1.75 0.25 7.81
N PHE A 24 -0.54 -0.06 8.29
CA PHE A 24 -0.28 -0.29 9.72
C PHE A 24 -0.44 0.99 10.56
N GLY A 25 0.12 2.10 10.10
CA GLY A 25 0.02 3.40 10.76
C GLY A 25 -1.41 3.88 10.90
N ASN A 26 -2.25 3.68 9.88
CA ASN A 26 -3.69 4.00 9.98
C ASN A 26 -4.41 3.14 11.01
N MET A 27 -4.10 1.84 11.07
CA MET A 27 -4.70 0.94 12.06
C MET A 27 -4.41 1.40 13.49
N VAL A 28 -3.15 1.72 13.78
CA VAL A 28 -2.72 2.23 15.10
C VAL A 28 -3.38 3.58 15.38
N MET A 29 -3.31 4.52 14.43
CA MET A 29 -3.86 5.87 14.61
C MET A 29 -5.37 5.86 14.87
N MET A 30 -6.14 5.03 14.15
CA MET A 30 -7.58 4.90 14.39
C MET A 30 -7.88 4.39 15.80
N GLY A 31 -7.06 3.48 16.33
CA GLY A 31 -7.16 3.03 17.72
C GLY A 31 -6.88 4.13 18.73
N LEU A 32 -5.92 5.03 18.44
CA LEU A 32 -5.63 6.20 19.27
C LEU A 32 -6.77 7.23 19.22
N ILE A 33 -7.28 7.54 18.03
CA ILE A 33 -8.41 8.47 17.85
C ILE A 33 -9.64 7.99 18.63
N ALA A 34 -9.94 6.69 18.60
CA ALA A 34 -11.10 6.12 19.29
C ALA A 34 -11.03 6.25 20.83
N LYS A 35 -9.84 6.40 21.39
CA LYS A 35 -9.60 6.53 22.84
C LYS A 35 -9.28 7.97 23.28
N ALA A 36 -9.12 8.89 22.32
CA ALA A 36 -8.70 10.25 22.58
C ALA A 36 -9.86 11.12 23.10
N LYS A 37 -9.52 12.17 23.87
CA LYS A 37 -10.46 13.24 24.20
C LYS A 37 -10.91 13.94 22.90
N ALA A 38 -12.10 14.53 22.89
CA ALA A 38 -12.67 15.15 21.68
C ALA A 38 -11.73 16.18 21.03
N ALA A 39 -11.04 17.00 21.83
CA ALA A 39 -10.08 17.99 21.33
C ALA A 39 -8.87 17.33 20.62
N ASP A 40 -8.32 16.26 21.18
CA ASP A 40 -7.16 15.55 20.62
C ASP A 40 -7.54 14.72 19.38
N ALA A 41 -8.73 14.12 19.40
CA ALA A 41 -9.27 13.33 18.30
C ALA A 41 -9.36 14.15 17.00
N VAL A 42 -9.72 15.43 17.08
CA VAL A 42 -9.76 16.34 15.92
C VAL A 42 -8.37 16.52 15.32
N VAL A 43 -7.34 16.71 16.14
CA VAL A 43 -5.95 16.86 15.65
C VAL A 43 -5.44 15.56 15.04
N LEU A 44 -5.64 14.43 15.74
CA LEU A 44 -5.20 13.10 15.29
C LEU A 44 -5.90 12.66 13.99
N SER A 45 -7.14 13.11 13.76
CA SER A 45 -7.89 12.81 12.52
C SER A 45 -7.24 13.37 11.23
N ARG A 46 -6.24 14.25 11.36
CA ARG A 46 -5.44 14.77 10.23
C ARG A 46 -4.40 13.78 9.72
N PHE A 47 -4.01 12.79 10.53
CA PHE A 47 -3.00 11.79 10.13
C PHE A 47 -3.50 10.83 9.04
N PRO A 48 -4.70 10.21 9.15
CA PRO A 48 -5.15 9.26 8.13
C PRO A 48 -5.15 9.76 6.68
N PRO A 49 -5.63 10.99 6.37
CA PRO A 49 -5.53 11.50 5.01
C PRO A 49 -4.10 11.88 4.59
N ALA A 50 -3.20 12.21 5.53
CA ALA A 50 -1.80 12.47 5.23
C ALA A 50 -1.07 11.17 4.85
N ILE A 51 -1.19 10.13 5.66
CA ILE A 51 -0.52 8.85 5.41
C ILE A 51 -1.11 8.11 4.20
N ALA A 52 -2.39 8.32 3.88
CA ALA A 52 -2.99 7.79 2.65
C ALA A 52 -2.35 8.37 1.37
N ARG A 53 -1.94 9.65 1.39
CA ARG A 53 -1.20 10.25 0.26
C ARG A 53 0.17 9.62 0.09
N VAL A 54 0.87 9.36 1.20
CA VAL A 54 2.15 8.63 1.21
C VAL A 54 1.95 7.24 0.60
N SER A 55 0.92 6.50 1.03
CA SER A 55 0.58 5.20 0.46
C SER A 55 0.38 5.24 -1.06
N ASN A 56 -0.37 6.23 -1.55
CA ASN A 56 -0.64 6.37 -2.99
C ASN A 56 0.63 6.66 -3.79
N ILE A 57 1.49 7.54 -3.31
CA ILE A 57 2.79 7.82 -3.94
C ILE A 57 3.64 6.54 -3.95
N GLY A 58 3.69 5.82 -2.83
CA GLY A 58 4.40 4.56 -2.72
C GLY A 58 3.87 3.51 -3.69
N LEU A 59 2.56 3.40 -3.86
CA LEU A 59 1.93 2.47 -4.79
C LEU A 59 2.24 2.81 -6.26
N VAL A 60 2.25 4.10 -6.62
CA VAL A 60 2.67 4.54 -7.96
C VAL A 60 4.14 4.20 -8.20
N LEU A 61 4.99 4.51 -7.23
CA LEU A 61 6.42 4.18 -7.29
C LEU A 61 6.64 2.67 -7.44
N LEU A 62 5.92 1.86 -6.66
CA LEU A 62 5.94 0.39 -6.71
C LEU A 62 5.62 -0.15 -8.11
N TRP A 63 4.54 0.35 -8.73
CA TRP A 63 4.12 -0.09 -10.06
C TRP A 63 5.12 0.32 -11.14
N ILE A 64 5.55 1.58 -11.15
CA ILE A 64 6.50 2.08 -12.15
C ILE A 64 7.80 1.29 -12.09
N THR A 65 8.41 1.21 -10.90
CA THR A 65 9.66 0.47 -10.70
C THR A 65 9.51 -1.02 -10.97
N GLY A 66 8.38 -1.63 -10.58
CA GLY A 66 8.12 -3.05 -10.80
C GLY A 66 8.03 -3.42 -12.28
N VAL A 67 7.32 -2.61 -13.08
CA VAL A 67 7.22 -2.83 -14.53
C VAL A 67 8.58 -2.69 -15.19
N ILE A 68 9.36 -1.67 -14.82
CA ILE A 68 10.71 -1.46 -15.37
C ILE A 68 11.63 -2.63 -15.00
N LEU A 69 11.58 -3.13 -13.76
CA LEU A 69 12.37 -4.28 -13.32
C LEU A 69 12.06 -5.55 -14.13
N VAL A 70 10.78 -5.81 -14.45
CA VAL A 70 10.37 -6.95 -15.29
C VAL A 70 11.00 -6.85 -16.69
N LEU A 71 10.96 -5.66 -17.29
CA LEU A 71 11.48 -5.45 -18.64
C LEU A 71 13.01 -5.61 -18.69
N ILE A 72 13.73 -5.11 -17.68
CA ILE A 72 15.20 -5.11 -17.69
C ILE A 72 15.79 -6.43 -17.20
N ARG A 73 15.23 -7.02 -16.13
CA ARG A 73 15.82 -8.20 -15.49
C ARG A 73 15.47 -9.52 -16.18
N TRP A 74 14.23 -9.64 -16.64
CA TRP A 74 13.70 -10.90 -17.19
C TRP A 74 13.46 -10.87 -18.70
N ASN A 75 13.76 -9.74 -19.37
CA ASN A 75 13.53 -9.52 -20.81
C ASN A 75 12.09 -9.90 -21.24
N GLY A 76 11.11 -9.64 -20.36
CA GLY A 76 9.71 -10.01 -20.55
C GLY A 76 9.16 -10.94 -19.46
N LEU A 77 8.01 -11.55 -19.75
CA LEU A 77 7.23 -12.36 -18.78
C LEU A 77 7.64 -13.85 -18.75
N ALA A 78 8.51 -14.28 -19.67
CA ALA A 78 8.73 -15.71 -19.94
C ALA A 78 9.48 -16.46 -18.82
N PHE A 79 10.24 -15.74 -17.98
CA PHE A 79 11.09 -16.34 -16.94
C PHE A 79 10.70 -15.91 -15.52
N LEU A 80 9.44 -15.50 -15.33
CA LEU A 80 8.94 -15.06 -14.02
C LEU A 80 8.64 -16.28 -13.13
N SER A 81 9.19 -16.27 -11.92
CA SER A 81 8.95 -17.32 -10.93
C SER A 81 7.49 -17.35 -10.47
N ALA A 82 7.03 -18.50 -9.96
CA ALA A 82 5.70 -18.60 -9.34
C ALA A 82 5.52 -17.58 -8.18
N MET A 83 6.59 -17.29 -7.44
CA MET A 83 6.60 -16.30 -6.36
C MET A 83 6.32 -14.88 -6.86
N PHE A 84 6.81 -14.53 -8.06
CA PHE A 84 6.50 -13.26 -8.70
C PHE A 84 5.00 -13.11 -8.95
N TRP A 85 4.32 -14.15 -9.44
CA TRP A 85 2.88 -14.10 -9.69
C TRP A 85 2.06 -13.96 -8.41
N ILE A 86 2.44 -14.67 -7.34
CA ILE A 86 1.77 -14.55 -6.03
C ILE A 86 1.93 -13.11 -5.49
N LYS A 87 3.13 -12.54 -5.58
CA LYS A 87 3.36 -11.12 -5.28
C LYS A 87 2.44 -10.22 -6.10
N MET A 88 2.35 -10.46 -7.41
CA MET A 88 1.52 -9.63 -8.30
C MET A 88 0.04 -9.66 -7.91
N VAL A 89 -0.50 -10.82 -7.55
CA VAL A 89 -1.86 -10.93 -7.01
C VAL A 89 -2.02 -10.06 -5.76
N ALA A 90 -1.06 -10.10 -4.84
CA ALA A 90 -1.08 -9.28 -3.64
C ALA A 90 -1.00 -7.76 -3.95
N VAL A 91 -0.18 -7.34 -4.91
CA VAL A 91 -0.08 -5.93 -5.34
C VAL A 91 -1.36 -5.46 -6.05
N VAL A 92 -1.96 -6.30 -6.88
CA VAL A 92 -3.25 -5.99 -7.53
C VAL A 92 -4.37 -5.88 -6.48
N ALA A 93 -4.42 -6.80 -5.51
CA ALA A 93 -5.37 -6.72 -4.40
C ALA A 93 -5.18 -5.44 -3.57
N LEU A 94 -3.92 -5.11 -3.21
CA LEU A 94 -3.58 -3.85 -2.53
C LEU A 94 -4.07 -2.63 -3.32
N THR A 95 -3.85 -2.62 -4.63
CA THR A 95 -4.26 -1.52 -5.52
C THR A 95 -5.77 -1.37 -5.56
N GLY A 96 -6.50 -2.48 -5.72
CA GLY A 96 -7.96 -2.49 -5.70
C GLY A 96 -8.52 -1.98 -4.38
N LEU A 97 -7.96 -2.46 -3.25
CA LEU A 97 -8.35 -2.00 -1.92
C LEU A 97 -8.09 -0.51 -1.72
N ALA A 98 -6.94 0.00 -2.18
CA ALA A 98 -6.62 1.43 -2.11
C ALA A 98 -7.64 2.28 -2.90
N ILE A 99 -8.01 1.87 -4.11
CA ILE A 99 -9.04 2.55 -4.93
C ILE A 99 -10.38 2.57 -4.21
N VAL A 100 -10.83 1.42 -3.69
CA VAL A 100 -12.10 1.30 -2.96
C VAL A 100 -12.10 2.19 -1.71
N MET A 101 -11.02 2.17 -0.93
CA MET A 101 -10.85 3.03 0.25
C MET A 101 -10.88 4.51 -0.11
N HIS A 102 -10.24 4.93 -1.21
CA HIS A 102 -10.27 6.32 -1.65
C HIS A 102 -11.69 6.79 -1.98
N ARG A 103 -12.46 5.96 -2.70
CA ARG A 103 -13.88 6.23 -3.00
C ARG A 103 -14.75 6.27 -1.74
N LEU A 104 -14.54 5.33 -0.81
CA LEU A 104 -15.28 5.29 0.46
C LEU A 104 -14.94 6.48 1.36
N MET A 105 -13.68 6.90 1.42
CA MET A 105 -13.28 8.08 2.19
C MET A 105 -13.96 9.35 1.64
N GLY A 106 -14.08 9.48 0.32
CA GLY A 106 -14.84 10.56 -0.30
C GLY A 106 -16.33 10.56 0.10
N ARG A 107 -16.95 9.39 0.21
CA ARG A 107 -18.35 9.24 0.67
C ARG A 107 -18.50 9.49 2.17
N ALA A 108 -17.60 8.96 2.99
CA ALA A 108 -17.61 9.16 4.43
C ALA A 108 -17.50 10.65 4.80
N ARG A 109 -16.68 11.43 4.08
CA ARG A 109 -16.60 12.90 4.23
C ARG A 109 -17.91 13.63 3.91
N LYS A 110 -18.79 13.03 3.10
CA LYS A 110 -20.13 13.54 2.79
C LYS A 110 -21.20 13.07 3.78
N GLY A 111 -20.82 12.40 4.87
CA GLY A 111 -21.74 11.94 5.91
C GLY A 111 -22.20 10.48 5.77
N ASP A 112 -21.68 9.71 4.81
CA ASP A 112 -22.03 8.29 4.67
C ASP A 112 -21.37 7.43 5.78
N ILE A 113 -22.14 7.15 6.83
CA ILE A 113 -21.72 6.33 7.97
C ILE A 113 -21.42 4.88 7.55
N ARG A 114 -22.13 4.33 6.55
CA ARG A 114 -21.86 2.97 6.07
C ARG A 114 -20.49 2.90 5.41
N ALA A 115 -20.14 3.93 4.63
CA ALA A 115 -18.82 4.01 4.02
C ALA A 115 -17.70 4.09 5.07
N ALA A 116 -17.91 4.87 6.14
CA ALA A 116 -16.95 4.98 7.25
C ALA A 116 -16.73 3.65 7.98
N ARG A 117 -17.79 2.85 8.19
CA ARG A 117 -17.70 1.53 8.87
C ARG A 117 -16.88 0.48 8.11
N GLN A 118 -16.76 0.60 6.78
CA GLN A 118 -15.99 -0.35 5.97
C GLN A 118 -14.47 -0.09 6.00
N MET A 119 -14.05 1.15 6.31
CA MET A 119 -12.65 1.57 6.25
C MET A 119 -11.69 0.73 7.13
N PRO A 120 -12.05 0.34 8.38
CA PRO A 120 -11.14 -0.45 9.21
C PRO A 120 -10.87 -1.86 8.70
N LEU A 121 -11.84 -2.50 8.04
CA LEU A 121 -11.65 -3.82 7.44
C LEU A 121 -10.77 -3.71 6.19
N LEU A 122 -11.08 -2.77 5.31
CA LEU A 122 -10.31 -2.56 4.08
C LEU A 122 -8.86 -2.16 4.36
N GLY A 123 -8.62 -1.33 5.39
CA GLY A 123 -7.27 -0.98 5.82
C GLY A 123 -6.46 -2.19 6.32
N ARG A 124 -7.09 -3.10 7.07
CA ARG A 124 -6.47 -4.36 7.51
C ARG A 124 -6.15 -5.27 6.32
N LEU A 125 -7.09 -5.46 5.41
CA LEU A 125 -6.87 -6.25 4.20
C LEU A 125 -5.74 -5.65 3.35
N ALA A 126 -5.69 -4.32 3.20
CA ALA A 126 -4.63 -3.65 2.47
C ALA A 126 -3.26 -3.86 3.14
N GLY A 127 -3.19 -3.77 4.47
CA GLY A 127 -1.97 -4.07 5.23
C GLY A 127 -1.50 -5.51 5.03
N VAL A 128 -2.41 -6.49 5.06
CA VAL A 128 -2.10 -7.91 4.78
C VAL A 128 -1.63 -8.09 3.34
N SER A 129 -2.30 -7.48 2.35
CA SER A 129 -1.87 -7.52 0.96
C SER A 129 -0.48 -6.91 0.76
N ALA A 130 -0.16 -5.80 1.44
CA ALA A 130 1.16 -5.19 1.39
C ALA A 130 2.24 -6.09 2.02
N LEU A 131 1.94 -6.75 3.15
CA LEU A 131 2.84 -7.70 3.80
C LEU A 131 3.12 -8.92 2.90
N MET A 132 2.07 -9.48 2.30
CA MET A 132 2.21 -10.58 1.34
C MET A 132 3.06 -10.14 0.15
N ALA A 133 2.80 -8.96 -0.41
CA ALA A 133 3.62 -8.41 -1.49
C ALA A 133 5.09 -8.26 -1.09
N LEU A 134 5.40 -7.84 0.16
CA LEU A 134 6.78 -7.75 0.67
C LEU A 134 7.45 -9.12 0.69
N ILE A 135 6.82 -10.10 1.34
CA ILE A 135 7.38 -11.44 1.55
C ILE A 135 7.69 -12.08 0.20
N PHE A 136 6.71 -12.09 -0.71
CA PHE A 136 6.89 -12.69 -2.03
C PHE A 136 7.79 -11.87 -2.95
N ALA A 137 7.94 -10.55 -2.73
CA ALA A 137 8.98 -9.78 -3.41
C ALA A 137 10.38 -10.26 -3.03
N VAL A 138 10.66 -10.44 -1.73
CA VAL A 138 11.96 -10.96 -1.29
C VAL A 138 12.21 -12.34 -1.88
N LEU A 139 11.23 -13.25 -1.82
CA LEU A 139 11.34 -14.60 -2.37
C LEU A 139 11.47 -14.65 -3.91
N ALA A 140 10.98 -13.65 -4.62
CA ALA A 140 11.07 -13.59 -6.07
C ALA A 140 12.39 -12.98 -6.58
N PHE A 141 13.10 -12.22 -5.74
CA PHE A 141 14.34 -11.52 -6.08
C PHE A 141 15.61 -12.12 -5.44
N HIS A 142 15.47 -13.05 -4.47
CA HIS A 142 16.55 -13.96 -4.06
C HIS A 142 16.80 -15.02 -5.14
#